data_AF-A0A4U0UCA6-F1
#
_entry.id   AF-A0A4U0UCA6-F1
#
_cell.length_a   1.000
_cell.length_b   1.000
_cell.length_c   1.000
_cell.angle_alpha   90.00
_cell.angle_beta   90.00
_cell.angle_gamma   90.00
#
_symmetry.space_group_name_H-M   'P 1'
#
loop_
_entity.id
_entity.type
_entity.pdbx_description
1 polymer ?
#
loop_
_entity_poly.entity_id
_entity_poly.type
_entity_poly.pdbx_seq_one_letter_code
_entity_poly.pdbx_strand_id
1 'polypeptide(L)'
;MADKYVLSVTAGPSYTEQKAIPINTEQPTRIDSAHLTADLTIRIQNYRGLDTEHKPSPQKTSPYFSSPPHQHDLYSLQFSFTPKQDLKGEDVVFGNDFDHPIRDKLPPGFQQAFNMVKWFIDPGLYGDVYADEPYLYGPLLSSMNILRVGPKDDKEQERVEEVRANQDVVVLEEGGDGDGQAARQESGMPADSAARKKFFLTEGNLKKFTFEKGREYGNDFFNPYLDFNDFALRLPGFSLIPGVTIPIISYWDGQPLRYVMKNRATDETLFVVVFTLIPKEDVDKLGGQQAAEKAAKQGPEVKTGSDDVD
;
A
#
# COMPACT_ATOMS: atom_id res chain seq x y z
N MET A 1 -15.13 17.93 4.99
CA MET A 1 -14.87 17.68 3.54
C MET A 1 -14.74 16.19 3.29
N ALA A 2 -13.85 15.47 3.97
CA ALA A 2 -13.69 14.02 3.81
C ALA A 2 -14.95 13.21 4.19
N ASP A 3 -15.75 13.71 5.12
CA ASP A 3 -17.05 13.15 5.52
C ASP A 3 -18.10 13.12 4.40
N LYS A 4 -17.88 13.83 3.29
CA LYS A 4 -18.73 13.79 2.09
C LYS A 4 -18.39 12.62 1.16
N TYR A 5 -17.34 11.86 1.45
CA TYR A 5 -16.87 10.77 0.61
C TYR A 5 -16.95 9.43 1.34
N VAL A 6 -16.96 8.34 0.57
CA VAL A 6 -16.72 6.97 1.04
C VAL A 6 -15.61 6.36 0.20
N LEU A 7 -14.85 5.44 0.81
CA LEU A 7 -13.76 4.75 0.12
C LEU A 7 -14.29 3.54 -0.66
N SER A 8 -13.83 3.36 -1.89
CA SER A 8 -13.87 2.08 -2.59
C SER A 8 -12.44 1.61 -2.81
N VAL A 9 -12.20 0.33 -2.56
CA VAL A 9 -10.88 -0.27 -2.70
C VAL A 9 -10.97 -1.43 -3.68
N THR A 10 -10.15 -1.37 -4.73
CA THR A 10 -10.00 -2.46 -5.68
C THR A 10 -8.56 -2.92 -5.72
N ALA A 11 -8.33 -4.15 -6.15
CA ALA A 11 -6.98 -4.61 -6.47
C ALA A 11 -6.99 -5.59 -7.64
N GLY A 12 -5.82 -5.79 -8.25
CA GLY A 12 -5.62 -6.76 -9.30
C GLY A 12 -4.25 -6.69 -9.94
N PRO A 13 -3.99 -7.51 -10.98
CA PRO A 13 -2.67 -7.65 -11.58
C PRO A 13 -2.25 -6.44 -12.44
N SER A 14 -3.21 -5.61 -12.87
CA SER A 14 -2.97 -4.43 -13.72
C SER A 14 -3.96 -3.31 -13.40
N TYR A 15 -3.69 -2.09 -13.88
CA TYR A 15 -4.58 -0.94 -13.68
C TYR A 15 -5.99 -1.15 -14.27
N THR A 16 -6.12 -2.01 -15.30
CA THR A 16 -7.39 -2.28 -15.98
C THR A 16 -8.12 -3.50 -15.45
N GLU A 17 -7.40 -4.49 -14.90
CA GLU A 17 -7.97 -5.70 -14.32
C GLU A 17 -8.12 -5.51 -12.82
N GLN A 18 -9.20 -4.86 -12.40
CA GLN A 18 -9.46 -4.51 -11.02
C GLN A 18 -10.76 -5.14 -10.52
N LYS A 19 -10.77 -5.60 -9.27
CA LYS A 19 -11.97 -6.09 -8.57
C LYS A 19 -12.06 -5.46 -7.18
N ALA A 20 -13.28 -5.21 -6.71
CA ALA A 20 -13.51 -4.79 -5.33
C ALA A 20 -12.99 -5.88 -4.37
N ILE A 21 -12.32 -5.48 -3.30
CA ILE A 21 -11.70 -6.39 -2.33
C ILE A 21 -12.32 -6.23 -0.94
N PRO A 22 -12.37 -7.30 -0.12
CA PRO A 22 -12.81 -7.17 1.25
C PRO A 22 -11.79 -6.40 2.09
N ILE A 23 -12.30 -5.52 2.95
CA ILE A 23 -11.49 -4.69 3.85
C ILE A 23 -11.79 -5.09 5.30
N ASN A 24 -10.75 -5.14 6.13
CA ASN A 24 -10.85 -5.55 7.54
C ASN A 24 -11.37 -6.98 7.74
N THR A 25 -11.13 -7.87 6.78
CA THR A 25 -11.39 -9.31 6.91
C THR A 25 -10.11 -10.09 6.70
N GLU A 26 -10.01 -11.27 7.30
CA GLU A 26 -8.87 -12.18 7.08
C GLU A 26 -9.09 -13.12 5.86
N GLN A 27 -9.98 -12.73 4.93
CA GLN A 27 -10.11 -13.39 3.63
C GLN A 27 -9.19 -12.68 2.62
N PRO A 28 -8.00 -13.23 2.30
CA PRO A 28 -7.09 -12.59 1.38
C PRO A 28 -7.68 -12.54 -0.03
N THR A 29 -7.38 -11.46 -0.74
CA THR A 29 -7.64 -11.37 -2.17
C THR A 29 -6.48 -11.94 -2.94
N ARG A 30 -6.73 -13.07 -3.61
CA ARG A 30 -5.76 -13.63 -4.54
C ARG A 30 -5.68 -12.84 -5.84
N ILE A 31 -4.45 -12.53 -6.24
CA ILE A 31 -4.05 -11.91 -7.50
C ILE A 31 -3.12 -12.89 -8.20
N ASP A 32 -3.47 -13.32 -9.40
CA ASP A 32 -2.63 -14.17 -10.21
C ASP A 32 -2.31 -13.46 -11.53
N SER A 33 -1.02 -13.32 -11.85
CA SER A 33 -0.55 -12.65 -13.06
C SER A 33 0.47 -13.54 -13.79
N ALA A 34 1.00 -13.08 -14.93
CA ALA A 34 2.08 -13.79 -15.60
C ALA A 34 3.38 -13.84 -14.77
N HIS A 35 3.58 -12.89 -13.86
CA HIS A 35 4.85 -12.66 -13.16
C HIS A 35 4.87 -13.28 -11.75
N LEU A 36 3.73 -13.30 -11.06
CA LEU A 36 3.64 -13.80 -9.71
C LEU A 36 2.21 -14.23 -9.36
N THR A 37 2.11 -14.83 -8.19
CA THR A 37 0.88 -15.03 -7.46
C THR A 37 0.99 -14.27 -6.15
N ALA A 38 -0.04 -13.52 -5.76
CA ALA A 38 -0.06 -12.77 -4.50
C ALA A 38 -1.39 -12.95 -3.76
N ASP A 39 -1.34 -12.88 -2.43
CA ASP A 39 -2.50 -12.91 -1.56
C ASP A 39 -2.48 -11.66 -0.68
N LEU A 40 -3.50 -10.80 -0.85
CA LEU A 40 -3.55 -9.44 -0.29
C LEU A 40 -4.63 -9.31 0.79
N THR A 41 -4.25 -8.79 1.96
CA THR A 41 -5.17 -8.44 3.06
C THR A 41 -5.01 -6.96 3.41
N ILE A 42 -6.08 -6.19 3.21
CA ILE A 42 -6.10 -4.75 3.50
C ILE A 42 -6.91 -4.47 4.76
N ARG A 43 -6.32 -3.72 5.68
CA ARG A 43 -6.92 -3.31 6.94
C ARG A 43 -6.85 -1.80 7.05
N ILE A 44 -7.95 -1.16 7.43
CA ILE A 44 -8.07 0.29 7.57
C ILE A 44 -8.84 0.58 8.85
N GLN A 45 -8.21 1.33 9.75
CA GLN A 45 -8.84 1.71 11.01
C GLN A 45 -10.00 2.68 10.74
N ASN A 46 -11.11 2.50 11.46
CA ASN A 46 -12.34 3.30 11.33
C ASN A 46 -12.91 3.35 9.90
N TYR A 47 -12.77 2.29 9.11
CA TYR A 47 -13.10 2.22 7.69
C TYR A 47 -14.50 2.77 7.32
N ARG A 48 -14.51 3.84 6.51
CA ARG A 48 -15.72 4.47 5.95
C ARG A 48 -15.82 4.21 4.44
N GLY A 49 -15.93 2.96 4.05
CA GLY A 49 -16.02 2.59 2.65
C GLY A 49 -17.06 1.54 2.31
N LEU A 50 -17.01 1.10 1.05
CA LEU A 50 -17.85 0.08 0.48
C LEU A 50 -17.22 -1.32 0.66
N ASP A 51 -18.06 -2.35 0.66
CA ASP A 51 -17.66 -3.75 0.59
C ASP A 51 -17.55 -4.25 -0.86
N THR A 52 -17.31 -5.55 -1.04
CA THR A 52 -17.19 -6.20 -2.36
C THR A 52 -18.48 -6.19 -3.16
N GLU A 53 -19.63 -6.00 -2.52
CA GLU A 53 -20.94 -5.83 -3.17
C GLU A 53 -21.30 -4.35 -3.39
N HIS A 54 -20.34 -3.45 -3.16
CA HIS A 54 -20.51 -2.00 -3.25
C HIS A 54 -21.56 -1.43 -2.30
N LYS A 55 -21.77 -2.06 -1.14
CA LYS A 55 -22.62 -1.56 -0.05
C LYS A 55 -21.77 -0.99 1.08
N PRO A 56 -22.31 -0.13 1.96
CA PRO A 56 -21.55 0.36 3.12
C PRO A 56 -21.02 -0.81 3.96
N SER A 57 -19.70 -0.90 4.10
CA SER A 57 -19.08 -2.04 4.79
C SER A 57 -19.44 -2.05 6.28
N PRO A 58 -19.83 -3.22 6.85
CA PRO A 58 -20.05 -3.37 8.27
C PRO A 58 -18.72 -3.43 9.07
N GLN A 59 -17.61 -3.80 8.42
CA GLN A 59 -16.31 -4.00 9.08
C GLN A 59 -15.53 -2.69 9.20
N LYS A 60 -15.78 -1.97 10.29
CA LYS A 60 -15.16 -0.66 10.56
C LYS A 60 -13.72 -0.73 11.06
N THR A 61 -13.29 -1.87 11.58
CA THR A 61 -11.92 -2.07 12.10
C THR A 61 -11.55 -3.54 12.04
N SER A 62 -10.28 -3.87 12.28
CA SER A 62 -9.76 -5.24 12.36
C SER A 62 -9.15 -5.52 13.75
N PRO A 63 -9.23 -6.76 14.27
CA PRO A 63 -8.47 -7.20 15.45
C PRO A 63 -6.96 -6.93 15.37
N TYR A 64 -6.40 -6.80 14.16
CA TYR A 64 -5.00 -6.45 13.91
C TYR A 64 -4.58 -5.20 14.69
N PHE A 65 -5.40 -4.14 14.68
CA PHE A 65 -5.11 -2.87 15.36
C PHE A 65 -5.21 -2.96 16.91
N SER A 66 -5.64 -4.10 17.45
CA SER A 66 -5.60 -4.36 18.90
C SER A 66 -4.31 -5.07 19.33
N SER A 67 -3.54 -5.61 18.38
CA SER A 67 -2.26 -6.24 18.68
C SER A 67 -1.23 -5.20 19.13
N PRO A 68 -0.35 -5.52 20.11
CA PRO A 68 0.62 -4.57 20.65
C PRO A 68 1.46 -3.79 19.61
N PRO A 69 2.01 -4.41 18.55
CA PRO A 69 2.81 -3.67 17.57
C PRO A 69 2.00 -2.70 16.69
N HIS A 70 0.67 -2.87 16.61
CA HIS A 70 -0.18 -2.18 15.61
C HIS A 70 -1.25 -1.26 16.22
N GLN A 71 -1.19 -0.97 17.53
CA GLN A 71 -2.19 -0.14 18.23
C GLN A 71 -2.29 1.30 17.71
N HIS A 72 -1.26 1.78 17.04
CA HIS A 72 -1.18 3.14 16.52
C HIS A 72 -1.31 3.19 15.00
N ASP A 73 -1.30 2.06 14.31
CA ASP A 73 -1.38 2.02 12.85
C ASP A 73 -2.78 2.39 12.39
N LEU A 74 -2.84 3.20 11.34
CA LEU A 74 -4.12 3.61 10.73
C LEU A 74 -4.54 2.65 9.62
N TYR A 75 -3.60 1.88 9.08
CA TYR A 75 -3.84 0.89 8.04
C TYR A 75 -2.70 -0.13 7.95
N SER A 76 -2.97 -1.25 7.30
CA SER A 76 -2.00 -2.26 6.88
C SER A 76 -2.33 -2.75 5.47
N LEU A 77 -1.31 -2.80 4.62
CA LEU A 77 -1.29 -3.51 3.33
C LEU A 77 -0.40 -4.74 3.53
N GLN A 78 -0.99 -5.81 4.04
CA GLN A 78 -0.31 -7.09 4.20
C GLN A 78 -0.48 -7.91 2.93
N PHE A 79 0.61 -8.44 2.39
CA PHE A 79 0.53 -9.34 1.24
C PHE A 79 1.67 -10.35 1.22
N SER A 80 1.38 -11.55 0.74
CA SER A 80 2.44 -12.46 0.28
C SER A 80 2.52 -12.46 -1.24
N PHE A 81 3.68 -12.78 -1.79
CA PHE A 81 3.81 -13.08 -3.21
C PHE A 81 4.83 -14.20 -3.47
N THR A 82 4.55 -14.98 -4.51
CA THR A 82 5.40 -16.06 -5.01
C THR A 82 5.75 -15.77 -6.48
N PRO A 83 7.02 -15.44 -6.78
CA PRO A 83 7.44 -15.15 -8.16
C PRO A 83 7.33 -16.37 -9.06
N LYS A 84 6.86 -16.18 -10.30
CA LYS A 84 6.85 -17.21 -11.36
C LYS A 84 8.19 -17.26 -12.12
N GLN A 85 9.03 -16.25 -11.91
CA GLN A 85 10.42 -16.13 -12.38
C GLN A 85 11.24 -15.39 -11.33
N ASP A 86 12.56 -15.55 -11.35
CA ASP A 86 13.43 -14.81 -10.46
C ASP A 86 13.30 -13.29 -10.70
N LEU A 87 13.15 -12.51 -9.62
CA LEU A 87 13.13 -11.05 -9.69
C LEU A 87 14.34 -10.49 -8.94
N LYS A 88 15.06 -9.56 -9.55
CA LYS A 88 16.20 -8.92 -8.89
C LYS A 88 15.70 -8.00 -7.77
N GLY A 89 16.36 -8.06 -6.61
CA GLY A 89 15.99 -7.27 -5.44
C GLY A 89 15.99 -5.75 -5.69
N GLU A 90 16.89 -5.28 -6.56
CA GLU A 90 16.94 -3.87 -6.96
C GLU A 90 15.79 -3.46 -7.88
N ASP A 91 15.16 -4.39 -8.59
CA ASP A 91 14.16 -4.07 -9.61
C ASP A 91 12.73 -4.09 -9.07
N VAL A 92 12.48 -4.80 -7.97
CA VAL A 92 11.15 -4.84 -7.33
C VAL A 92 10.96 -3.63 -6.44
N VAL A 93 10.03 -2.77 -6.82
CA VAL A 93 9.70 -1.54 -6.08
C VAL A 93 8.24 -1.51 -5.69
N PHE A 94 7.96 -0.76 -4.62
CA PHE A 94 6.62 -0.53 -4.10
C PHE A 94 6.42 0.95 -3.81
N GLY A 95 5.22 1.46 -4.09
CA GLY A 95 4.89 2.85 -3.81
C GLY A 95 3.65 3.33 -4.55
N ASN A 96 3.62 4.61 -4.92
CA ASN A 96 2.46 5.29 -5.48
C ASN A 96 2.78 5.88 -6.85
N ASP A 97 1.80 5.89 -7.76
CA ASP A 97 1.83 6.60 -9.03
C ASP A 97 0.50 7.28 -9.33
N PHE A 98 0.53 8.20 -10.30
CA PHE A 98 -0.58 9.07 -10.69
C PHE A 98 -0.62 9.17 -12.21
N ASP A 99 -1.83 9.21 -12.78
CA ASP A 99 -2.00 9.25 -14.24
C ASP A 99 -1.74 10.65 -14.82
N HIS A 100 -1.93 11.70 -14.01
CA HIS A 100 -1.89 13.08 -14.46
C HIS A 100 -1.13 13.99 -13.49
N PRO A 101 -0.61 15.14 -13.95
CA PRO A 101 0.24 15.99 -13.13
C PRO A 101 -0.50 16.54 -11.91
N ILE A 102 0.10 16.39 -10.73
CA ILE A 102 -0.42 16.94 -9.46
C ILE A 102 0.29 18.24 -9.04
N ARG A 103 1.22 18.74 -9.85
CA ARG A 103 2.10 19.89 -9.52
C ARG A 103 1.35 21.16 -9.09
N ASP A 104 0.21 21.45 -9.72
CA ASP A 104 -0.63 22.62 -9.40
C ASP A 104 -1.51 22.42 -8.16
N LYS A 105 -1.45 21.21 -7.59
CA LYS A 105 -2.20 20.77 -6.43
C LYS A 105 -1.31 20.56 -5.22
N LEU A 106 0.01 20.57 -5.36
CA LEU A 106 0.89 20.36 -4.23
C LEU A 106 0.74 21.49 -3.20
N PRO A 107 0.66 21.18 -1.88
CA PRO A 107 0.63 22.21 -0.86
C PRO A 107 1.89 23.08 -0.93
N PRO A 108 1.81 24.38 -0.58
CA PRO A 108 2.99 25.22 -0.47
C PRO A 108 4.05 24.57 0.45
N GLY A 109 5.29 24.49 -0.03
CA GLY A 109 6.38 23.84 0.71
C GLY A 109 6.38 22.30 0.64
N PHE A 110 5.71 21.70 -0.35
CA PHE A 110 5.68 20.25 -0.54
C PHE A 110 7.09 19.63 -0.62
N GLN A 111 8.07 20.30 -1.23
CA GLN A 111 9.45 19.78 -1.29
C GLN A 111 10.04 19.54 0.11
N GLN A 112 9.74 20.42 1.06
CA GLN A 112 10.19 20.30 2.46
C GLN A 112 9.45 19.15 3.17
N ALA A 113 8.13 19.01 2.93
CA ALA A 113 7.35 17.88 3.44
C ALA A 113 7.84 16.55 2.86
N PHE A 114 8.16 16.51 1.56
CA PHE A 114 8.69 15.33 0.89
C PHE A 114 10.07 14.94 1.42
N ASN A 115 10.95 15.92 1.65
CA ASN A 115 12.23 15.67 2.32
C ASN A 115 12.04 15.13 3.74
N MET A 116 11.02 15.60 4.47
CA MET A 116 10.67 15.09 5.80
C MET A 116 10.14 13.65 5.75
N VAL A 117 9.33 13.30 4.74
CA VAL A 117 8.87 11.92 4.49
C VAL A 117 10.06 11.00 4.21
N LYS A 118 11.00 11.39 3.33
CA LYS A 118 12.21 10.59 3.09
C LYS A 118 13.06 10.43 4.33
N TRP A 119 13.20 11.49 5.11
CA TRP A 119 14.04 11.47 6.30
C TRP A 119 13.43 10.64 7.44
N PHE A 120 12.10 10.67 7.59
CA PHE A 120 11.42 10.13 8.76
C PHE A 120 10.69 8.79 8.52
N ILE A 121 10.23 8.53 7.28
CA ILE A 121 9.36 7.39 6.96
C ILE A 121 10.11 6.35 6.13
N ASP A 122 10.65 6.73 4.98
CA ASP A 122 11.38 5.82 4.09
C ASP A 122 12.54 6.52 3.37
N PRO A 123 13.80 6.31 3.83
CA PRO A 123 14.97 6.88 3.18
C PRO A 123 15.25 6.34 1.77
N GLY A 124 14.67 5.18 1.43
CA GLY A 124 14.79 4.55 0.11
C GLY A 124 13.81 5.13 -0.91
N LEU A 125 12.88 6.00 -0.48
CA LEU A 125 11.88 6.59 -1.35
C LEU A 125 12.51 7.57 -2.35
N TYR A 126 12.19 7.38 -3.62
CA TYR A 126 12.53 8.26 -4.72
C TYR A 126 11.29 8.50 -5.57
N GLY A 127 11.33 9.52 -6.41
CA GLY A 127 10.18 9.88 -7.20
C GLY A 127 10.28 11.28 -7.77
N ASP A 128 9.40 11.56 -8.71
CA ASP A 128 9.19 12.87 -9.31
C ASP A 128 7.71 13.24 -9.18
N VAL A 129 7.42 14.19 -8.29
CA VAL A 129 6.06 14.66 -8.03
C VAL A 129 5.64 15.81 -8.96
N TYR A 130 6.58 16.32 -9.78
CA TYR A 130 6.34 17.40 -10.73
C TYR A 130 6.23 16.89 -12.18
N ALA A 131 6.49 15.60 -12.41
CA ALA A 131 6.31 14.93 -13.69
C ALA A 131 4.85 14.99 -14.18
N ASP A 132 4.66 14.74 -15.48
CA ASP A 132 3.32 14.64 -16.05
C ASP A 132 2.60 13.36 -15.59
N GLU A 133 3.36 12.31 -15.29
CA GLU A 133 2.91 11.10 -14.59
C GLU A 133 3.70 10.99 -13.28
N PRO A 134 3.25 11.65 -12.20
CA PRO A 134 3.95 11.67 -10.94
C PRO A 134 4.09 10.27 -10.33
N TYR A 135 5.19 10.04 -9.61
CA TYR A 135 5.40 8.78 -8.89
C TYR A 135 6.29 8.93 -7.65
N LEU A 136 6.13 8.00 -6.71
CA LEU A 136 6.90 7.84 -5.49
C LEU A 136 7.10 6.35 -5.22
N TYR A 137 8.30 5.83 -5.43
CA TYR A 137 8.63 4.42 -5.22
C TYR A 137 9.82 4.24 -4.29
N GLY A 138 9.89 3.10 -3.62
CA GLY A 138 11.09 2.65 -2.91
C GLY A 138 11.36 1.17 -3.23
N PRO A 139 12.62 0.70 -3.14
CA PRO A 139 12.92 -0.73 -3.22
C PRO A 139 12.12 -1.50 -2.17
N LEU A 140 11.45 -2.58 -2.57
CA LEU A 140 10.55 -3.34 -1.70
C LEU A 140 11.22 -3.72 -0.38
N LEU A 141 12.48 -4.19 -0.46
CA LEU A 141 13.29 -4.65 0.67
C LEU A 141 13.56 -3.57 1.73
N SER A 142 13.61 -2.29 1.33
CA SER A 142 13.81 -1.15 2.24
C SER A 142 12.50 -0.47 2.67
N SER A 143 11.43 -0.62 1.89
CA SER A 143 10.17 0.09 2.14
C SER A 143 9.22 -0.67 3.07
N MET A 144 9.13 -2.00 2.98
CA MET A 144 8.18 -2.80 3.76
C MET A 144 8.47 -2.70 5.27
N ASN A 145 7.44 -2.63 6.13
CA ASN A 145 7.66 -2.64 7.58
C ASN A 145 8.14 -4.01 8.04
N ILE A 146 7.49 -5.06 7.57
CA ILE A 146 7.86 -6.46 7.83
C ILE A 146 8.14 -7.17 6.51
N LEU A 147 9.16 -8.03 6.51
CA LEU A 147 9.45 -8.99 5.45
C LEU A 147 9.64 -10.36 6.08
N ARG A 148 8.96 -11.35 5.54
CA ARG A 148 9.09 -12.75 5.93
C ARG A 148 9.40 -13.60 4.71
N VAL A 149 10.45 -14.43 4.80
CA VAL A 149 10.87 -15.31 3.70
C VAL A 149 10.33 -16.72 3.98
N GLY A 150 9.41 -17.19 3.15
CA GLY A 150 8.78 -18.51 3.30
C GLY A 150 9.67 -19.65 2.78
N PRO A 151 9.28 -20.92 3.00
CA PRO A 151 9.99 -22.07 2.47
C PRO A 151 9.90 -22.16 0.95
N LYS A 152 10.84 -22.88 0.33
CA LYS A 152 10.78 -23.22 -1.11
C LYS A 152 10.14 -24.59 -1.37
N ASP A 153 10.07 -25.45 -0.35
CA ASP A 153 9.37 -26.72 -0.45
C ASP A 153 7.86 -26.52 -0.28
N ASP A 154 7.08 -26.98 -1.26
CA ASP A 154 5.63 -26.78 -1.30
C ASP A 154 4.94 -27.37 -0.06
N LYS A 155 5.38 -28.52 0.46
CA LYS A 155 4.74 -29.15 1.62
C LYS A 155 5.04 -28.40 2.91
N GLU A 156 6.23 -27.82 3.02
CA GLU A 156 6.57 -26.97 4.15
C GLU A 156 5.81 -25.64 4.09
N GLN A 157 5.70 -25.04 2.90
CA GLN A 157 4.89 -23.84 2.67
C GLN A 157 3.40 -24.10 3.00
N GLU A 158 2.83 -25.22 2.56
CA GLU A 158 1.44 -25.61 2.90
C GLU A 158 1.21 -25.67 4.41
N ARG A 159 2.17 -26.17 5.20
CA ARG A 159 2.07 -26.19 6.67
C ARG A 159 2.09 -24.79 7.27
N VAL A 160 2.92 -23.90 6.73
CA VAL A 160 2.99 -22.51 7.18
C VAL A 160 1.67 -21.80 6.89
N GLU A 161 1.10 -22.01 5.71
CA GLU A 161 -0.21 -21.48 5.31
C GLU A 161 -1.34 -22.03 6.17
N GLU A 162 -1.34 -23.33 6.49
CA GLU A 162 -2.34 -23.95 7.36
C GLU A 162 -2.30 -23.35 8.77
N VAL A 163 -1.12 -23.09 9.33
CA VAL A 163 -0.99 -22.41 10.62
C VAL A 163 -1.57 -21.00 10.55
N ARG A 164 -1.26 -20.23 9.50
CA ARG A 164 -1.78 -18.85 9.31
C ARG A 164 -3.30 -18.84 9.12
N ALA A 165 -3.84 -19.78 8.33
CA ALA A 165 -5.27 -19.89 8.06
C ALA A 165 -6.11 -20.25 9.30
N ASN A 166 -5.49 -20.88 10.30
CA ASN A 166 -6.13 -21.20 11.58
C ASN A 166 -6.02 -20.08 12.64
N GLN A 167 -5.43 -18.93 12.30
CA GLN A 167 -5.40 -17.76 13.18
C GLN A 167 -6.61 -16.85 12.94
N ASP A 168 -7.17 -16.30 14.02
CA ASP A 168 -8.25 -15.30 13.92
C ASP A 168 -7.79 -14.00 13.25
N VAL A 169 -6.50 -13.69 13.35
CA VAL A 169 -5.82 -12.58 12.70
C VAL A 169 -4.37 -12.94 12.45
N VAL A 170 -3.89 -12.70 11.23
CA VAL A 170 -2.48 -12.91 10.90
C VAL A 170 -1.72 -11.61 11.17
N VAL A 171 -0.82 -11.64 12.15
CA VAL A 171 0.15 -10.56 12.44
C VAL A 171 1.53 -11.06 12.03
N LEU A 172 2.07 -10.48 10.96
CA LEU A 172 3.35 -10.92 10.40
C LEU A 172 4.53 -10.40 11.22
N GLU A 173 5.52 -11.25 11.46
CA GLU A 173 6.79 -10.88 12.09
C GLU A 173 7.97 -11.03 11.13
N GLU A 174 8.98 -10.18 11.33
CA GLU A 174 10.24 -10.22 10.58
C GLU A 174 10.91 -11.59 10.73
N GLY A 175 11.41 -12.15 9.63
CA GLY A 175 12.22 -13.36 9.68
C GLY A 175 11.98 -14.27 8.51
N GLY A 176 12.08 -15.58 8.73
CA GLY A 176 11.76 -16.59 7.75
C GLY A 176 11.15 -17.84 8.38
N ASP A 177 10.48 -18.61 7.54
CA ASP A 177 9.93 -19.93 7.85
C ASP A 177 10.75 -20.98 7.09
N GLY A 178 10.95 -22.15 7.70
CA GLY A 178 11.70 -23.25 7.08
C GLY A 178 13.09 -22.86 6.57
N ASP A 179 13.42 -23.26 5.34
CA ASP A 179 14.68 -22.90 4.68
C ASP A 179 14.78 -21.39 4.35
N GLY A 180 13.67 -20.65 4.41
CA GLY A 180 13.64 -19.19 4.23
C GLY A 180 14.47 -18.44 5.28
N GLN A 181 14.60 -18.98 6.50
CA GLN A 181 15.48 -18.40 7.52
C GLN A 181 16.96 -18.53 7.13
N ALA A 182 17.36 -19.65 6.54
CA ALA A 182 18.72 -19.85 6.03
C ALA A 182 19.00 -18.95 4.82
N ALA A 183 18.05 -18.86 3.88
CA ALA A 183 18.15 -17.97 2.72
C ALA A 183 18.36 -16.49 3.12
N ARG A 184 17.71 -16.03 4.20
CA ARG A 184 17.97 -14.69 4.77
C ARG A 184 19.41 -14.54 5.24
N GLN A 185 19.90 -15.49 6.04
CA GLN A 185 21.26 -15.44 6.57
C GLN A 185 22.31 -15.47 5.46
N GLU A 186 22.13 -16.33 4.46
CA GLU A 186 23.03 -16.47 3.30
C GLU A 186 23.08 -15.20 2.44
N SER A 187 21.94 -14.50 2.30
CA SER A 187 21.89 -13.21 1.61
C SER A 187 22.54 -12.06 2.38
N GLY A 188 22.96 -12.29 3.64
CA GLY A 188 23.45 -11.26 4.54
C GLY A 188 22.36 -10.35 5.10
N MET A 189 21.09 -10.73 4.94
CA MET A 189 19.94 -9.95 5.41
C MET A 189 19.92 -9.90 6.95
N PRO A 190 19.89 -8.70 7.56
CA PRO A 190 19.74 -8.57 9.00
C PRO A 190 18.47 -9.20 9.56
N ALA A 191 18.50 -9.55 10.84
CA ALA A 191 17.39 -10.21 11.53
C ALA A 191 16.24 -9.26 11.86
N ASP A 192 16.52 -8.02 12.24
CA ASP A 192 15.50 -7.02 12.59
C ASP A 192 15.12 -6.14 11.41
N SER A 193 13.87 -5.67 11.39
CA SER A 193 13.32 -4.90 10.27
C SER A 193 14.06 -3.58 10.06
N ALA A 194 14.46 -2.87 11.12
CA ALA A 194 15.14 -1.57 11.00
C ALA A 194 16.53 -1.72 10.35
N ALA A 195 17.31 -2.71 10.78
CA ALA A 195 18.59 -3.03 10.16
C ALA A 195 18.41 -3.56 8.74
N ARG A 196 17.39 -4.39 8.48
CA ARG A 196 17.06 -4.85 7.11
C ARG A 196 16.81 -3.66 6.18
N LYS A 197 15.94 -2.74 6.59
CA LYS A 197 15.63 -1.54 5.82
C LYS A 197 16.91 -0.76 5.51
N LYS A 198 17.73 -0.48 6.53
CA LYS A 198 19.01 0.23 6.37
C LYS A 198 20.01 -0.51 5.48
N PHE A 199 20.10 -1.83 5.59
CA PHE A 199 21.00 -2.67 4.80
C PHE A 199 20.68 -2.57 3.31
N PHE A 200 19.39 -2.58 2.95
CA PHE A 200 18.94 -2.46 1.57
C PHE A 200 18.81 -1.01 1.04
N LEU A 201 19.16 0.01 1.84
CA LEU A 201 19.46 1.33 1.28
C LEU A 201 20.77 1.34 0.47
N THR A 202 21.60 0.32 0.63
CA THR A 202 22.85 0.17 -0.13
C THR A 202 22.59 -0.57 -1.44
N GLU A 203 22.82 0.09 -2.57
CA GLU A 203 22.61 -0.47 -3.91
C GLU A 203 23.30 -1.81 -4.14
N GLY A 204 24.55 -1.96 -3.66
CA GLY A 204 25.30 -3.22 -3.77
C GLY A 204 24.67 -4.40 -3.03
N ASN A 205 23.85 -4.14 -1.99
CA ASN A 205 23.11 -5.18 -1.28
C ASN A 205 21.81 -5.53 -2.01
N LEU A 206 21.11 -4.52 -2.56
CA LEU A 206 19.93 -4.74 -3.41
C LEU A 206 20.27 -5.63 -4.62
N LYS A 207 21.39 -5.34 -5.29
CA LYS A 207 21.90 -6.08 -6.47
C LYS A 207 22.19 -7.55 -6.21
N LYS A 208 22.56 -7.89 -4.97
CA LYS A 208 22.93 -9.27 -4.58
C LYS A 208 21.70 -10.09 -4.21
N PHE A 209 20.60 -9.46 -3.86
CA PHE A 209 19.39 -10.16 -3.46
C PHE A 209 18.56 -10.54 -4.69
N THR A 210 18.00 -11.76 -4.66
CA THR A 210 17.06 -12.25 -5.67
C THR A 210 15.82 -12.76 -4.95
N PHE A 211 14.66 -12.29 -5.39
CA PHE A 211 13.40 -12.95 -5.08
C PHE A 211 13.30 -14.19 -5.96
N GLU A 212 13.48 -15.36 -5.36
CA GLU A 212 13.56 -16.65 -6.04
C GLU A 212 12.19 -17.07 -6.57
N LYS A 213 12.19 -17.60 -7.79
CA LYS A 213 11.04 -18.31 -8.35
C LYS A 213 10.54 -19.39 -7.38
N GLY A 214 9.23 -19.40 -7.15
CA GLY A 214 8.53 -20.41 -6.36
C GLY A 214 8.66 -20.24 -4.85
N ARG A 215 9.43 -19.27 -4.35
CA ARG A 215 9.50 -18.96 -2.92
C ARG A 215 8.47 -17.89 -2.55
N GLU A 216 7.72 -18.08 -1.48
CA GLU A 216 6.82 -17.06 -0.95
C GLU A 216 7.61 -15.98 -0.17
N TYR A 217 7.24 -14.72 -0.38
CA TYR A 217 7.69 -13.57 0.40
C TYR A 217 6.48 -12.88 1.02
N GLY A 218 6.34 -12.95 2.34
CA GLY A 218 5.34 -12.23 3.12
C GLY A 218 5.79 -10.81 3.45
N ASN A 219 4.90 -9.84 3.33
CA ASN A 219 5.18 -8.43 3.52
C ASN A 219 4.03 -7.79 4.32
N ASP A 220 4.36 -6.78 5.11
CA ASP A 220 3.36 -5.90 5.70
C ASP A 220 3.87 -4.45 5.62
N PHE A 221 3.03 -3.57 5.06
CA PHE A 221 3.27 -2.15 4.97
C PHE A 221 2.19 -1.40 5.75
N PHE A 222 2.59 -0.74 6.83
CA PHE A 222 1.71 -0.07 7.77
C PHE A 222 2.37 1.19 8.30
N ASN A 223 1.56 2.18 8.64
CA ASN A 223 2.03 3.33 9.39
C ASN A 223 0.89 4.07 10.10
N PRO A 224 1.24 4.88 11.11
CA PRO A 224 0.30 5.77 11.79
C PRO A 224 0.10 7.11 11.05
N TYR A 225 0.64 7.27 9.83
CA TYR A 225 0.79 8.60 9.21
C TYR A 225 -0.32 8.91 8.20
N LEU A 226 -0.70 7.98 7.31
CA LEU A 226 -1.77 8.24 6.33
C LEU A 226 -3.13 7.84 6.91
N ASP A 227 -4.00 8.82 7.12
CA ASP A 227 -5.40 8.61 7.52
C ASP A 227 -6.30 8.58 6.28
N PHE A 228 -6.83 7.41 5.92
CA PHE A 228 -7.76 7.25 4.79
C PHE A 228 -9.15 7.85 5.01
N ASN A 229 -9.55 8.10 6.26
CA ASN A 229 -10.88 8.65 6.57
C ASN A 229 -10.91 10.18 6.47
N ASP A 230 -9.84 10.83 6.91
CA ASP A 230 -9.65 12.28 6.74
C ASP A 230 -8.93 12.61 5.42
N PHE A 231 -8.37 11.59 4.76
CA PHE A 231 -7.48 11.70 3.60
C PHE A 231 -6.40 12.76 3.86
N ALA A 232 -5.61 12.50 4.90
CA ALA A 232 -4.61 13.41 5.43
C ALA A 232 -3.33 12.67 5.83
N LEU A 233 -2.18 13.33 5.63
CA LEU A 233 -0.89 12.86 6.11
C LEU A 233 -0.59 13.52 7.46
N ARG A 234 -0.49 12.72 8.51
CA ARG A 234 -0.18 13.11 9.89
C ARG A 234 1.28 12.78 10.18
N LEU A 235 2.13 13.80 10.14
CA LEU A 235 3.54 13.66 10.46
C LEU A 235 3.77 14.04 11.94
N PRO A 236 4.32 13.14 12.76
CA PRO A 236 4.55 13.44 14.17
C PRO A 236 5.61 14.52 14.31
N GLY A 237 5.51 15.32 15.37
CA GLY A 237 6.56 16.26 15.73
C GLY A 237 7.78 15.54 16.29
N PHE A 238 8.97 16.10 16.07
CA PHE A 238 10.21 15.58 16.65
C PHE A 238 11.03 16.70 17.29
N SER A 239 11.38 16.53 18.56
CA SER A 239 12.15 17.51 19.34
C SER A 239 11.51 18.91 19.30
N LEU A 240 12.14 19.87 18.62
CA LEU A 240 11.66 21.26 18.49
C LEU A 240 10.74 21.49 17.27
N ILE A 241 10.52 20.47 16.43
CA ILE A 241 9.68 20.57 15.23
C ILE A 241 8.25 20.11 15.60
N PRO A 242 7.23 20.99 15.52
CA PRO A 242 5.85 20.61 15.77
C PRO A 242 5.36 19.61 14.73
N GLY A 243 4.45 18.72 15.12
CA GLY A 243 3.79 17.81 14.18
C GLY A 243 2.97 18.58 13.14
N VAL A 244 2.86 18.03 11.94
CA VAL A 244 2.15 18.65 10.83
C VAL A 244 1.09 17.69 10.32
N THR A 245 -0.14 18.19 10.18
CA THR A 245 -1.20 17.49 9.45
C THR A 245 -1.37 18.18 8.10
N ILE A 246 -1.13 17.42 7.03
CA ILE A 246 -1.30 17.86 5.65
C ILE A 246 -2.64 17.29 5.15
N PRO A 247 -3.69 18.12 4.99
CA PRO A 247 -4.98 17.65 4.50
C PRO A 247 -4.89 17.41 2.99
N ILE A 248 -4.56 16.19 2.57
CA ILE A 248 -4.42 15.82 1.15
C ILE A 248 -5.74 16.11 0.41
N ILE A 249 -6.88 15.90 1.07
CA ILE A 249 -8.22 16.17 0.50
C ILE A 249 -8.41 17.61 0.01
N SER A 250 -7.76 18.60 0.62
CA SER A 250 -7.88 20.01 0.22
C SER A 250 -7.18 20.31 -1.10
N TYR A 251 -6.27 19.42 -1.50
CA TYR A 251 -5.43 19.51 -2.68
C TYR A 251 -5.80 18.44 -3.71
N TRP A 252 -6.66 17.49 -3.33
CA TRP A 252 -7.04 16.37 -4.17
C TRP A 252 -7.83 16.84 -5.40
N ASP A 253 -7.44 16.34 -6.58
CA ASP A 253 -8.01 16.66 -7.88
C ASP A 253 -8.97 15.59 -8.41
N GLY A 254 -9.19 14.54 -7.63
CA GLY A 254 -10.03 13.42 -8.00
C GLY A 254 -9.26 12.14 -8.39
N GLN A 255 -7.94 12.21 -8.59
CA GLN A 255 -7.17 11.01 -8.93
C GLN A 255 -7.16 9.99 -7.79
N PRO A 256 -7.34 8.68 -8.06
CA PRO A 256 -7.30 7.68 -6.99
C PRO A 256 -5.89 7.58 -6.40
N LEU A 257 -5.80 7.23 -5.12
CA LEU A 257 -4.53 6.85 -4.50
C LEU A 257 -4.22 5.40 -4.86
N ARG A 258 -3.05 5.14 -5.41
CA ARG A 258 -2.64 3.78 -5.81
C ARG A 258 -1.43 3.30 -5.04
N TYR A 259 -1.44 2.05 -4.63
CA TYR A 259 -0.25 1.33 -4.21
C TYR A 259 0.10 0.29 -5.26
N VAL A 260 1.31 0.39 -5.81
CA VAL A 260 1.78 -0.40 -6.94
C VAL A 260 3.04 -1.13 -6.54
N MET A 261 3.05 -2.44 -6.77
CA MET A 261 4.27 -3.22 -6.84
C MET A 261 4.61 -3.43 -8.31
N LYS A 262 5.84 -3.08 -8.73
CA LYS A 262 6.27 -3.24 -10.13
C LYS A 262 7.74 -3.64 -10.23
N ASN A 263 8.10 -4.17 -11.40
CA ASN A 263 9.48 -4.29 -11.82
C ASN A 263 9.90 -3.00 -12.55
N ARG A 264 10.76 -2.20 -11.94
CA ARG A 264 11.19 -0.91 -12.54
C ARG A 264 12.11 -1.06 -13.76
N ALA A 265 12.74 -2.22 -13.96
CA ALA A 265 13.63 -2.43 -15.10
C ALA A 265 12.84 -2.75 -16.38
N THR A 266 11.71 -3.42 -16.25
CA THR A 266 10.81 -3.78 -17.38
C THR A 266 9.58 -2.90 -17.46
N ASP A 267 9.35 -2.06 -16.45
CA ASP A 267 8.12 -1.28 -16.24
C ASP A 267 6.86 -2.13 -16.00
N GLU A 268 7.03 -3.44 -15.75
CA GLU A 268 5.91 -4.37 -15.58
C GLU A 268 5.27 -4.24 -14.20
N THR A 269 3.97 -3.98 -14.19
CA THR A 269 3.13 -4.05 -12.99
C THR A 269 3.02 -5.47 -12.49
N LEU A 270 3.27 -5.67 -11.20
CA LEU A 270 3.14 -6.97 -10.54
C LEU A 270 1.77 -7.11 -9.85
N PHE A 271 1.33 -6.06 -9.15
CA PHE A 271 -0.06 -5.84 -8.75
C PHE A 271 -0.31 -4.35 -8.40
N VAL A 272 -1.58 -3.96 -8.36
CA VAL A 272 -2.04 -2.62 -7.96
C VAL A 272 -3.20 -2.73 -6.99
N VAL A 273 -3.18 -1.87 -5.97
CA VAL A 273 -4.32 -1.57 -5.09
C VAL A 273 -4.74 -0.13 -5.33
N VAL A 274 -6.03 0.10 -5.63
CA VAL A 274 -6.58 1.41 -5.95
C VAL A 274 -7.58 1.82 -4.88
N PHE A 275 -7.35 2.99 -4.29
CA PHE A 275 -8.18 3.62 -3.29
C PHE A 275 -8.89 4.82 -3.93
N THR A 276 -10.20 4.68 -4.15
CA THR A 276 -11.03 5.69 -4.81
C THR A 276 -11.97 6.33 -3.81
N LEU A 277 -11.95 7.65 -3.71
CA LEU A 277 -12.94 8.42 -2.95
C LEU A 277 -14.17 8.68 -3.82
N ILE A 278 -15.34 8.24 -3.34
CA ILE A 278 -16.62 8.36 -4.05
C ILE A 278 -17.49 9.34 -3.28
N PRO A 279 -18.08 10.37 -3.93
CA PRO A 279 -19.05 11.24 -3.28
C PRO A 279 -20.22 10.43 -2.72
N LYS A 280 -20.58 10.65 -1.45
CA LYS A 280 -21.73 9.98 -0.81
C LYS A 280 -23.02 10.23 -1.57
N GLU A 281 -23.20 11.44 -2.09
CA GLU A 281 -24.38 11.78 -2.88
C GLU A 281 -24.51 10.93 -4.15
N ASP A 282 -23.39 10.51 -4.76
CA ASP A 282 -23.42 9.62 -5.93
C ASP A 282 -23.80 8.20 -5.50
N VAL A 283 -23.32 7.73 -4.34
CA VAL A 283 -23.72 6.44 -3.77
C VAL A 283 -25.22 6.43 -3.45
N ASP A 284 -25.74 7.51 -2.85
CA ASP A 284 -27.16 7.62 -2.50
C ASP A 284 -28.08 7.68 -3.73
N LYS A 285 -27.62 8.33 -4.82
CA LYS A 285 -28.41 8.51 -6.06
C LYS A 285 -28.31 7.33 -7.02
N LEU A 286 -27.12 6.75 -7.20
CA LEU A 286 -26.81 5.76 -8.24
C LEU A 286 -26.67 4.34 -7.68
N GLY A 287 -26.53 4.20 -6.36
CA GLY A 287 -26.04 2.98 -5.74
C GLY A 287 -24.51 2.87 -5.83
N GLY A 288 -23.90 2.13 -4.91
CA GLY A 288 -22.45 2.11 -4.77
C GLY A 288 -21.70 1.58 -5.99
N GLN A 289 -22.26 0.61 -6.73
CA GLN A 289 -21.61 0.06 -7.92
C GLN A 289 -21.49 1.11 -9.03
N GLN A 290 -22.61 1.74 -9.42
CA GLN A 290 -22.60 2.76 -10.47
C GLN A 290 -21.81 3.99 -10.05
N ALA A 291 -21.85 4.37 -8.77
CA ALA A 291 -21.05 5.46 -8.22
C ALA A 291 -19.54 5.16 -8.29
N ALA A 292 -19.12 3.92 -7.97
CA ALA A 292 -17.72 3.49 -8.09
C ALA A 292 -17.25 3.48 -9.54
N GLU A 293 -18.06 2.95 -10.46
CA GLU A 293 -17.75 2.95 -11.90
C GLU A 293 -17.65 4.37 -12.47
N LYS A 294 -18.51 5.29 -12.02
CA LYS A 294 -18.44 6.71 -12.38
C LYS A 294 -17.13 7.34 -11.89
N ALA A 295 -16.81 7.16 -10.61
CA ALA A 295 -15.60 7.71 -10.00
C ALA A 295 -14.31 7.18 -10.65
N ALA A 296 -14.28 5.88 -11.00
CA ALA A 296 -13.15 5.26 -11.67
C ALA A 296 -12.92 5.76 -13.11
N LYS A 297 -13.98 6.21 -13.81
CA LYS A 297 -13.89 6.68 -15.21
C LYS A 297 -13.62 8.16 -15.35
N GLN A 298 -14.09 8.98 -14.41
CA GLN A 298 -14.13 10.43 -14.58
C GLN A 298 -13.09 11.16 -13.70
N GLY A 299 -12.66 10.56 -12.59
CA GLY A 299 -12.30 11.35 -11.42
C GLY A 299 -13.54 12.14 -10.94
N PRO A 300 -13.75 12.39 -9.64
CA PRO A 300 -14.86 13.21 -9.21
C PRO A 300 -14.75 14.62 -9.78
N GLU A 301 -15.85 15.11 -10.35
CA GLU A 301 -16.01 16.52 -10.68
C GLU A 301 -15.79 17.37 -9.42
N VAL A 302 -14.62 17.99 -9.31
CA VAL A 302 -14.39 19.05 -8.33
C VAL A 302 -15.24 20.23 -8.78
N LYS A 303 -16.41 20.41 -8.16
CA LYS A 303 -17.14 21.68 -8.25
C LYS A 303 -16.23 22.79 -7.72
N THR A 304 -15.55 23.49 -8.61
CA THR A 304 -15.02 24.82 -8.32
C THR A 304 -16.20 25.65 -7.87
N GLY A 305 -16.16 26.14 -6.63
CA GLY A 305 -17.19 27.03 -6.11
C GLY A 305 -17.40 28.17 -7.11
N SER A 306 -18.67 28.44 -7.44
CA SER A 306 -19.02 29.63 -8.19
C SER A 306 -18.55 30.84 -7.39
N ASP A 307 -17.65 31.62 -7.97
CA ASP A 307 -17.52 33.03 -7.65
C ASP A 307 -18.78 33.72 -8.16
N ASP A 308 -19.88 33.61 -7.40
CA ASP A 308 -20.97 34.57 -7.48
C ASP A 308 -20.52 35.83 -6.75
N VAL A 309 -19.79 36.67 -7.47
CA VAL A 309 -19.56 38.07 -7.11
C VAL A 309 -20.61 38.88 -7.88
N ASP A 310 -21.73 39.15 -7.22
CA ASP A 310 -22.52 40.36 -7.46
C ASP A 310 -21.86 41.56 -6.75
#